data_AF-A0A0F4LNC0-F1
#
_entry.id   AF-A0A0F4LNC0-F1
#
_cell.length_a   1.000
_cell.length_b   1.000
_cell.length_c   1.000
_cell.angle_alpha   90.00
_cell.angle_beta   90.00
_cell.angle_gamma   90.00
#
_symmetry.space_group_name_H-M   'P 1'
#
loop_
_entity.id
_entity.type
_entity.pdbx_description
1 polymer ?
#
loop_
_entity_poly.entity_id
_entity_poly.type
_entity_poly.pdbx_seq_one_letter_code
_entity_poly.pdbx_strand_id
1 'polypeptide(L)' 'MIKIGFRKPSLRRSISARTKGRATRAIKRAIIPNYGKPGMGWAHPKRKLYNTIYHKTTFDTRKLFIYDSSRKNK' A
#
# COMPACT_ATOMS: atom_id res chain seq x y z
N MET A 1 7.77 -16.83 -5.85
CA MET A 1 6.80 -16.80 -6.96
C MET A 1 6.21 -15.41 -7.10
N ILE A 2 6.20 -14.87 -8.32
CA ILE A 2 5.64 -13.56 -8.65
C ILE A 2 4.18 -13.77 -9.07
N LYS A 3 3.26 -12.95 -8.55
CA LYS A 3 1.86 -12.98 -8.97
C LYS A 3 1.68 -12.11 -10.22
N ILE A 4 0.92 -12.61 -11.19
CA ILE A 4 0.61 -11.91 -12.43
C ILE A 4 -0.92 -11.89 -12.60
N GLY A 5 -1.48 -10.78 -13.10
CA GLY A 5 -2.91 -10.64 -13.37
C GLY A 5 -3.71 -9.96 -12.26
N PHE A 6 -5.02 -10.28 -12.15
CA PHE A 6 -5.95 -9.55 -11.29
C PHE A 6 -5.77 -9.83 -9.80
N ARG A 7 -5.86 -8.78 -8.99
CA ARG A 7 -5.95 -8.89 -7.53
C ARG A 7 -7.38 -9.18 -7.11
N LYS A 8 -7.54 -10.10 -6.15
CA LYS A 8 -8.83 -10.31 -5.48
C LYS A 8 -9.17 -9.09 -4.61
N PRO A 9 -10.23 -8.31 -4.93
CA PRO A 9 -10.61 -7.19 -4.11
C PRO A 9 -11.15 -7.69 -2.76
N SER A 10 -10.88 -6.96 -1.68
CA SER A 10 -11.50 -7.23 -0.37
C SER A 10 -11.70 -5.94 0.42
N LEU A 11 -12.93 -5.70 0.87
CA LEU A 11 -13.33 -4.46 1.55
C LEU A 11 -12.59 -4.29 2.88
N ARG A 12 -12.61 -5.31 3.74
CA ARG A 12 -11.92 -5.30 5.04
C ARG A 12 -10.44 -4.97 4.91
N ARG A 13 -9.72 -5.61 3.97
CA ARG A 13 -8.29 -5.35 3.75
C ARG A 13 -8.05 -3.94 3.19
N SER A 14 -8.92 -3.45 2.31
CA SER A 14 -8.81 -2.09 1.77
C SER A 14 -8.95 -1.02 2.85
N ILE A 15 -9.92 -1.16 3.75
CA ILE A 15 -10.12 -0.21 4.85
C ILE A 15 -8.93 -0.28 5.82
N SER A 16 -8.55 -1.49 6.23
CA SER A 16 -7.41 -1.70 7.14
C SER A 16 -6.10 -1.15 6.58
N ALA A 17 -5.85 -1.29 5.28
CA ALA A 17 -4.64 -0.75 4.64
C ALA A 17 -4.54 0.78 4.72
N ARG A 18 -5.69 1.48 4.75
CA ARG A 18 -5.75 2.95 4.86
C ARG A 18 -5.60 3.42 6.31
N THR A 19 -6.20 2.72 7.26
CA THR A 19 -6.34 3.18 8.66
C THR A 19 -5.26 2.61 9.59
N LYS A 20 -5.07 1.28 9.60
CA LYS A 20 -4.23 0.58 10.60
C LYS A 20 -2.78 1.07 10.62
N GLY A 21 -2.20 1.29 9.45
CA GLY A 21 -0.82 1.75 9.33
C GLY A 21 -0.61 3.19 9.79
N ARG A 22 -1.64 4.05 9.72
CA ARG A 22 -1.54 5.44 10.23
C ARG A 22 -1.58 5.44 11.76
N ALA A 23 -2.58 4.77 12.34
CA ALA A 23 -2.74 4.67 13.80
C ALA A 23 -1.50 4.08 14.49
N THR A 24 -1.01 2.94 14.00
CA THR A 24 0.17 2.28 14.59
C THR A 24 1.45 3.12 14.48
N ARG A 25 1.64 3.90 13.39
CA ARG A 25 2.80 4.79 13.26
C ARG A 25 2.69 6.01 14.16
N ALA A 26 1.49 6.55 14.38
CA ALA A 26 1.29 7.68 15.28
C ALA A 26 1.71 7.31 16.71
N ILE A 27 1.25 6.15 17.21
CA ILE A 27 1.62 5.64 18.52
C ILE A 27 3.14 5.42 18.62
N LYS A 28 3.75 4.77 17.62
CA LYS A 28 5.21 4.53 17.63
C LYS A 28 6.05 5.80 17.62
N ARG A 29 5.60 6.85 16.92
CA ARG A 29 6.29 8.16 16.93
C ARG A 29 6.21 8.85 18.28
N ALA A 30 5.12 8.66 19.03
CA ALA A 30 4.94 9.24 20.36
C ALA A 30 5.82 8.55 21.42
N ILE A 31 6.08 7.25 21.27
CA ILE A 31 6.78 6.44 22.27
C ILE A 31 8.27 6.28 21.97
N ILE A 32 8.64 6.04 20.71
CA ILE A 32 10.01 5.66 20.35
C ILE A 32 10.75 6.90 19.82
N PRO A 33 11.78 7.41 20.53
CA PRO A 33 12.59 8.50 20.01
C PRO A 33 13.25 8.08 18.70
N ASN A 34 13.32 9.03 17.76
CA ASN A 34 13.85 8.86 16.41
C ASN A 34 13.03 7.97 15.44
N TYR A 35 11.89 7.38 15.81
CA TYR A 35 11.10 6.56 14.87
C TYR A 35 10.53 7.36 13.68
N GLY A 36 10.89 6.97 12.46
CA GLY A 36 10.36 7.57 11.23
C GLY A 36 10.91 8.96 10.86
N LYS A 37 12.08 9.33 11.40
CA LYS A 37 12.84 10.52 10.98
C LYS A 37 13.42 10.36 9.56
N PRO A 38 13.70 11.46 8.83
CA PRO A 38 14.37 11.41 7.53
C PRO A 38 15.73 10.70 7.64
N GLY A 39 16.15 9.99 6.59
CA GLY A 39 17.43 9.25 6.54
C GLY A 39 17.37 7.77 6.98
N MET A 40 16.24 7.27 7.48
CA MET A 40 16.14 5.92 8.06
C MET A 40 16.15 4.74 7.06
N GLY A 41 16.20 5.01 5.75
CA GLY A 41 16.22 3.97 4.71
C GLY A 41 15.00 3.03 4.69
N TRP A 42 15.18 1.81 4.17
CA TRP A 42 14.14 0.78 4.11
C TRP A 42 14.26 -0.20 5.28
N ALA A 43 13.25 -0.25 6.15
CA ALA A 43 13.22 -1.21 7.26
C ALA A 43 13.22 -2.69 6.83
N HIS A 44 12.64 -3.02 5.66
CA HIS A 44 12.56 -4.40 5.15
C HIS A 44 12.79 -4.45 3.63
N PRO A 45 14.05 -4.50 3.16
CA PRO A 45 14.39 -4.34 1.75
C PRO A 45 13.82 -5.46 0.86
N LYS A 46 13.93 -6.73 1.27
CA LYS A 46 13.38 -7.89 0.54
C LYS A 46 11.87 -7.75 0.28
N ARG A 47 11.12 -7.33 1.30
CA ARG A 47 9.66 -7.14 1.22
C ARG A 47 9.30 -5.95 0.33
N LYS A 48 10.07 -4.86 0.41
CA LYS A 48 9.87 -3.69 -0.44
C LYS A 48 10.06 -4.05 -1.91
N LEU A 49 11.14 -4.76 -2.24
CA LEU A 49 11.43 -5.19 -3.61
C LEU A 49 10.31 -6.10 -4.15
N TYR A 50 9.90 -7.11 -3.37
CA TYR A 50 8.78 -7.99 -3.74
C TYR A 50 7.48 -7.20 -3.99
N ASN A 51 7.12 -6.28 -3.10
CA ASN A 51 5.90 -5.48 -3.26
C ASN A 51 5.97 -4.58 -4.51
N THR A 52 7.14 -4.05 -4.85
CA THR A 52 7.34 -3.25 -6.07
C THR A 52 7.07 -4.08 -7.31
N ILE A 53 7.67 -5.28 -7.40
CA ILE A 53 7.46 -6.20 -8.53
C ILE A 53 5.99 -6.60 -8.58
N TYR A 54 5.41 -7.05 -7.45
CA TYR A 54 4.00 -7.38 -7.32
C TYR A 54 3.09 -6.24 -7.80
N HIS A 55 3.41 -4.98 -7.47
CA HIS A 55 2.59 -3.84 -7.89
C HIS A 55 2.69 -3.52 -9.38
N LYS A 56 3.82 -3.83 -10.01
CA LYS A 56 4.04 -3.67 -11.46
C LYS A 56 3.37 -4.80 -12.26
N THR A 57 3.40 -6.03 -11.76
CA THR A 57 2.93 -7.22 -12.49
C THR A 57 1.47 -7.58 -12.25
N THR A 58 0.76 -6.89 -11.35
CA THR A 58 -0.65 -7.18 -11.04
C THR A 58 -1.56 -5.97 -11.19
N PHE A 59 -2.76 -6.20 -11.71
CA PHE A 59 -3.79 -5.18 -11.94
C PHE A 59 -4.81 -5.15 -10.79
N ASP A 60 -5.15 -3.94 -10.35
CA ASP A 60 -6.17 -3.72 -9.32
C ASP A 60 -7.48 -3.32 -9.99
N THR A 61 -8.50 -4.17 -9.86
CA THR A 61 -9.83 -3.95 -10.45
C THR A 61 -10.49 -2.68 -9.93
N ARG A 62 -10.18 -2.25 -8.70
CA ARG A 62 -10.72 -1.00 -8.14
C ARG A 62 -10.17 0.24 -8.83
N LYS A 63 -8.91 0.18 -9.26
CA LYS A 63 -8.30 1.29 -10.01
C LYS A 63 -8.96 1.44 -11.37
N LEU A 64 -9.33 0.33 -12.02
CA LEU A 64 -10.04 0.37 -13.29
C LEU A 64 -11.42 1.02 -13.13
N PHE A 65 -12.18 0.64 -12.11
CA PHE A 65 -13.50 1.24 -11.85
C PHE A 65 -13.44 2.74 -11.52
N ILE A 66 -12.49 3.16 -10.66
CA ILE A 66 -12.29 4.58 -10.33
C ILE A 66 -11.78 5.38 -11.54
N TYR A 67 -10.90 4.78 -12.35
CA TYR A 67 -10.37 5.42 -13.56
C TYR A 67 -11.46 5.64 -14.63
N ASP A 68 -12.31 4.64 -14.86
CA ASP A 68 -13.44 4.75 -15.78
C ASP A 68 -14.44 5.83 -15.31
N SER A 69 -14.75 5.84 -14.01
CA SER A 69 -15.60 6.86 -13.39
C SER A 69 -15.03 8.28 -13.55
N SER A 70 -13.71 8.43 -13.51
CA SER A 70 -13.05 9.74 -13.66
C SER A 70 -13.02 10.24 -15.10
N ARG A 71 -13.01 9.36 -16.10
CA ARG A 71 -13.05 9.73 -17.53
C ARG A 71 -14.41 10.25 -17.96
N LYS A 72 -15.50 9.69 -17.39
CA LYS A 72 -16.87 10.09 -17.73
C LYS A 72 -17.27 11.47 -17.23
N ASN A 73 -16.54 12.03 -16.27
CA ASN A 73 -16.80 13.35 -15.67
C ASN A 73 -15.93 14.47 -16.28
N LYS A 74 -15.28 14.20 -17.41
CA LYS A 74 -14.43 15.14 -18.14
C LYS A 74 -14.97 15.27 -19.56
#